data_AF-A0A957PDU0-F1
#
_entry.id   AF-A0A957PDU0-F1
#
_cell.length_a   1.000
_cell.length_b   1.000
_cell.length_c   1.000
_cell.angle_alpha   90.00
_cell.angle_beta   90.00
_cell.angle_gamma   90.00
#
_symmetry.space_group_name_H-M   'P 1'
#
loop_
_entity.id
_entity.type
_entity.pdbx_description
1 polymer ?
#
loop_
_entity_poly.entity_id
_entity_poly.type
_entity_poly.pdbx_seq_one_letter_code
_entity_poly.pdbx_strand_id
1 'polypeptide(L)'
;VVALYWQRWRIEDAYKTVKRLLGLAYFWVGSLNGVALQLWATWLMYAILVDLTDDVADMLALPFNQLSLEMVYRSLYFCTTAFQRGEADHTVTYLADNAKLFGLIKRKRKPDSLSLLNLTILESP
;
A
#
# COMPACT_ATOMS: atom_id res chain seq x y z
N VAL A 1 -2.24 -5.69 25.18
CA VAL A 1 -2.31 -7.05 24.59
C VAL A 1 -3.24 -7.11 23.38
N VAL A 2 -4.50 -6.65 23.47
CA VAL A 2 -5.49 -6.72 22.36
C VAL A 2 -5.05 -5.95 21.09
N ALA A 3 -4.51 -4.73 21.23
CA ALA A 3 -4.06 -3.92 20.08
C ALA A 3 -2.90 -4.57 19.30
N LEU A 4 -1.99 -5.29 19.98
CA LEU A 4 -0.87 -5.99 19.35
C LEU A 4 -1.36 -7.21 18.56
N TYR A 5 -2.34 -7.94 19.09
CA TYR A 5 -2.93 -9.08 18.39
C TYR A 5 -3.65 -8.68 17.10
N TRP A 6 -4.23 -7.48 17.07
CA TRP A 6 -4.86 -6.94 15.85
C TRP A 6 -3.86 -6.73 14.71
N GLN A 7 -2.61 -6.38 15.04
CA GLN A 7 -1.55 -6.21 14.04
C GLN A 7 -1.12 -7.53 13.38
N ARG A 8 -1.50 -8.70 13.94
CA ARG A 8 -1.17 -10.01 13.36
C ARG A 8 -1.63 -10.13 11.91
N TRP A 9 -2.81 -9.60 11.58
CA TRP A 9 -3.36 -9.65 10.22
C TRP A 9 -2.57 -8.80 9.21
N ARG A 10 -1.76 -7.84 9.66
CA ARG A 10 -0.90 -7.04 8.76
C ARG A 10 0.09 -7.89 7.98
N ILE A 11 0.49 -9.04 8.53
CA ILE A 11 1.39 -9.96 7.83
C ILE A 11 0.71 -10.55 6.59
N GLU A 12 -0.61 -10.76 6.61
CA GLU A 12 -1.36 -11.30 5.48
C GLU A 12 -1.46 -10.28 4.35
N ASP A 13 -1.65 -9.01 4.68
CA ASP A 13 -1.62 -7.91 3.71
C ASP A 13 -0.24 -7.80 3.03
N ALA A 14 0.85 -7.96 3.81
CA ALA A 14 2.20 -8.01 3.26
C ALA A 14 2.38 -9.19 2.31
N TYR A 15 1.99 -10.40 2.73
CA TYR A 15 2.06 -11.59 1.87
C TYR A 15 1.24 -11.44 0.60
N LYS A 16 0.04 -10.87 0.69
CA LYS A 16 -0.82 -10.62 -0.47
C LYS A 16 -0.14 -9.67 -1.45
N THR A 17 0.40 -8.56 -0.96
CA THR A 17 1.12 -7.56 -1.78
C THR A 17 2.33 -8.20 -2.45
N VAL A 18 3.22 -8.85 -1.69
CA VAL A 18 4.46 -9.42 -2.24
C VAL A 18 4.16 -10.52 -3.28
N LYS A 19 3.20 -11.41 -3.01
CA LYS A 19 2.89 -12.51 -3.93
C LYS A 19 2.09 -12.07 -5.16
N ARG A 20 1.10 -11.19 -4.99
CA ARG A 20 0.16 -10.83 -6.06
C ARG A 20 0.57 -9.57 -6.82
N LEU A 21 0.95 -8.50 -6.10
CA LEU A 21 1.32 -7.24 -6.72
C LEU A 21 2.75 -7.30 -7.26
N LEU A 22 3.71 -7.71 -6.43
CA LEU A 22 5.13 -7.78 -6.82
C LEU A 22 5.50 -9.08 -7.56
N GLY A 23 4.54 -9.99 -7.74
CA GLY A 23 4.70 -11.16 -8.60
C GLY A 23 5.54 -12.30 -8.02
N LEU A 24 5.86 -12.33 -6.72
CA LEU A 24 6.66 -13.41 -6.13
C LEU A 24 5.98 -14.79 -6.20
N ALA A 25 4.68 -14.86 -6.50
CA ALA A 25 4.00 -16.13 -6.76
C ALA A 25 4.52 -16.86 -8.02
N TYR A 26 5.19 -16.14 -8.94
CA TYR A 26 5.71 -16.68 -10.19
C TYR A 26 7.23 -16.53 -10.22
N PHE A 27 7.93 -17.66 -10.07
CA PHE A 27 9.38 -17.68 -10.26
C PHE A 27 9.70 -17.86 -11.74
N TRP A 28 10.61 -17.04 -12.25
CA TRP A 28 11.04 -17.05 -13.64
C TRP A 28 12.34 -17.82 -13.86
N VAL A 29 13.02 -18.22 -12.78
CA VAL A 29 14.34 -18.85 -12.79
C VAL A 29 14.32 -20.10 -11.92
N GLY A 30 14.91 -21.20 -12.41
CA GLY A 30 14.99 -22.48 -11.70
C GLY A 30 16.28 -22.70 -10.90
N SER A 31 17.29 -21.83 -11.04
CA SER A 31 18.53 -21.92 -10.26
C SER A 31 18.33 -21.37 -8.85
N LEU A 32 18.99 -21.98 -7.86
CA LEU A 32 18.90 -21.57 -6.46
C LEU A 32 19.24 -20.09 -6.26
N ASN A 33 20.33 -19.63 -6.90
CA ASN A 33 20.77 -18.24 -6.82
C ASN A 33 19.76 -17.28 -7.46
N GLY A 34 19.14 -17.68 -8.58
CA GLY A 34 18.12 -16.87 -9.24
C GLY A 34 16.85 -16.73 -8.40
N VAL A 35 16.39 -17.83 -7.78
CA VAL A 35 15.25 -17.82 -6.85
C VAL A 35 15.55 -16.93 -5.64
N ALA A 36 16.75 -17.07 -5.06
CA ALA A 36 17.17 -16.24 -3.92
C ALA A 36 17.19 -14.76 -4.30
N LEU A 37 17.76 -14.40 -5.45
CA LEU A 37 17.82 -13.02 -5.92
C LEU A 37 16.42 -12.44 -6.16
N GLN A 38 15.50 -13.20 -6.76
CA GLN A 38 14.11 -12.76 -6.95
C GLN A 38 13.40 -12.52 -5.61
N LEU A 39 13.60 -13.39 -4.62
CA LEU A 39 13.04 -13.22 -3.28
C LEU A 39 13.59 -11.95 -2.61
N TRP A 40 14.91 -11.76 -2.62
CA TRP A 40 15.52 -10.57 -2.01
C TRP A 40 15.14 -9.27 -2.72
N ALA A 41 15.11 -9.27 -4.05
CA ALA A 41 14.70 -8.09 -4.83
C ALA A 41 13.24 -7.70 -4.56
N THR A 42 12.33 -8.67 -4.53
CA THR A 42 10.91 -8.41 -4.22
C THR A 42 10.71 -7.94 -2.78
N TRP A 43 11.48 -8.49 -1.83
CA TRP A 43 11.44 -8.04 -0.45
C TRP A 43 11.94 -6.60 -0.28
N LEU A 44 13.05 -6.24 -0.93
CA LEU A 44 13.57 -4.87 -0.96
C LEU A 44 12.57 -3.90 -1.61
N MET A 45 11.98 -4.28 -2.75
CA MET A 45 10.95 -3.48 -3.42
C MET A 45 9.73 -3.25 -2.50
N TYR A 46 9.31 -4.26 -1.74
CA TYR A 46 8.23 -4.09 -0.76
C TYR A 46 8.59 -3.08 0.34
N ALA A 47 9.80 -3.17 0.90
CA ALA A 47 10.25 -2.23 1.94
C ALA A 47 10.27 -0.79 1.44
N ILE A 48 10.89 -0.55 0.28
CA ILE A 48 10.94 0.78 -0.37
C ILE A 48 9.52 1.32 -0.61
N LEU A 49 8.61 0.46 -1.05
CA LEU A 49 7.23 0.87 -1.31
C LEU A 49 6.47 1.25 -0.03
N VAL A 50 6.73 0.55 1.08
CA VAL A 50 6.17 0.89 2.40
C VAL A 50 6.69 2.25 2.85
N ASP A 51 8.01 2.44 2.83
CA ASP A 51 8.64 3.70 3.26
C ASP A 51 8.16 4.88 2.40
N LEU A 52 8.14 4.72 1.07
CA LEU A 52 7.61 5.74 0.15
C LEU A 52 6.14 6.07 0.43
N THR A 53 5.32 5.08 0.76
CA THR A 53 3.91 5.30 1.08
C THR A 53 3.75 6.05 2.40
N ASP A 54 4.64 5.79 3.37
CA ASP A 54 4.68 6.50 4.65
C ASP A 54 5.05 7.98 4.44
N ASP A 55 6.10 8.27 3.66
CA ASP A 55 6.50 9.64 3.31
C ASP A 55 5.36 10.42 2.62
N VAL A 56 4.64 9.77 1.70
CA VAL A 56 3.48 10.38 1.02
C VAL A 56 2.31 10.58 2.00
N ALA A 57 2.12 9.66 2.95
CA ALA A 57 1.09 9.77 3.98
C ALA A 57 1.36 10.95 4.92
N ASP A 58 2.62 11.11 5.34
CA ASP A 58 3.09 12.23 6.16
C ASP A 58 2.90 13.56 5.44
N MET A 59 3.27 13.64 4.15
CA MET A 59 3.07 14.84 3.34
C MET A 59 1.59 15.21 3.18
N LEU A 60 0.70 14.21 3.08
CA LEU A 60 -0.75 14.41 2.99
C LEU A 60 -1.42 14.63 4.36
N ALA A 61 -0.67 14.50 5.46
CA ALA A 61 -1.19 14.47 6.83
C ALA A 61 -2.33 13.45 7.03
N LEU A 62 -2.21 12.28 6.38
CA LEU A 62 -3.17 11.18 6.47
C LEU A 62 -2.52 9.96 7.11
N PRO A 63 -3.27 9.14 7.86
CA PRO A 63 -2.71 7.91 8.41
C PRO A 63 -2.43 6.90 7.28
N PHE A 64 -1.32 6.17 7.36
CA PHE A 64 -0.88 5.15 6.40
C PHE A 64 -2.00 4.22 5.90
N ASN A 65 -2.89 3.77 6.80
CA ASN A 65 -3.98 2.85 6.44
C ASN A 65 -4.97 3.43 5.41
N GLN A 66 -5.05 4.75 5.28
CA GLN A 66 -5.88 5.41 4.27
C GLN A 66 -5.24 5.42 2.88
N LEU A 67 -3.94 5.13 2.75
CA LEU A 67 -3.28 5.03 1.46
C LEU A 67 -3.30 3.61 0.91
N SER A 68 -3.41 3.50 -0.41
CA SER A 68 -3.32 2.25 -1.15
C SER A 68 -1.91 2.03 -1.68
N LEU A 69 -1.17 1.15 -1.00
CA LEU A 69 0.18 0.74 -1.39
C LEU A 69 0.26 0.26 -2.86
N GLU A 70 -0.80 -0.42 -3.33
CA GLU A 70 -0.91 -0.88 -4.71
C GLU A 70 -0.99 0.27 -5.71
N MET A 71 -1.75 1.32 -5.38
CA MET A 71 -1.88 2.47 -6.27
C MET A 71 -0.60 3.30 -6.28
N VAL A 72 0.10 3.41 -5.15
CA VAL A 72 1.45 4.02 -5.09
C VAL A 72 2.39 3.29 -6.04
N TYR A 73 2.46 1.96 -5.96
CA TYR A 73 3.30 1.16 -6.87
C TYR A 73 2.95 1.39 -8.35
N ARG A 74 1.66 1.33 -8.71
CA ARG A 74 1.21 1.55 -10.09
C ARG A 74 1.51 2.97 -10.57
N SER A 75 1.50 3.96 -9.68
CA SER A 75 1.77 5.36 -10.02
C SER A 75 3.25 5.68 -10.25
N LEU A 76 4.18 4.80 -9.83
CA LEU A 76 5.62 4.96 -10.08
C LEU A 76 5.94 5.08 -11.57
N TYR A 77 5.18 4.39 -12.43
CA TYR A 77 5.32 4.51 -13.88
C TYR A 77 5.19 5.97 -14.36
N PHE A 78 4.21 6.71 -13.83
CA PHE A 78 4.02 8.12 -14.17
C PHE A 78 5.13 9.00 -13.58
N CYS A 79 5.61 8.68 -12.38
CA CYS A 79 6.72 9.40 -11.75
C CYS A 79 7.99 9.32 -12.60
N THR A 80 8.35 8.12 -13.06
CA THR A 80 9.54 7.94 -13.92
C THR A 80 9.41 8.70 -15.24
N THR A 81 8.21 8.73 -15.82
CA THR A 81 7.93 9.47 -17.05
C THR A 81 8.03 10.98 -16.83
N ALA A 82 7.46 11.50 -15.74
CA ALA A 82 7.52 12.92 -15.38
C ALA A 82 8.95 13.37 -15.10
N PHE A 83 9.74 12.55 -14.40
CA PHE A 83 11.15 12.81 -14.14
C PHE A 83 11.96 12.88 -15.44
N GLN A 84 11.76 11.94 -16.36
CA GLN A 84 12.42 11.96 -17.67
C GLN A 84 12.09 13.19 -18.53
N ARG A 85 10.90 13.77 -18.33
CA ARG A 85 10.47 15.01 -19.01
C ARG A 85 10.93 16.29 -18.31
N GLY A 86 11.53 16.19 -17.12
CA GLY A 86 11.87 17.34 -16.29
C GLY A 86 10.65 18.04 -15.68
N GLU A 87 9.50 17.36 -15.63
CA GLU A 87 8.26 17.90 -15.06
C GLU A 87 8.20 17.76 -13.53
N ALA A 88 9.00 16.86 -12.95
CA ALA A 88 9.05 16.60 -11.51
C ALA A 88 10.46 16.21 -11.06
N ASP A 89 10.98 16.88 -10.03
CA ASP A 89 12.28 16.58 -9.41
C ASP A 89 12.16 15.65 -8.19
N HIS A 90 11.01 15.68 -7.51
CA HIS A 90 10.80 14.94 -6.26
C HIS A 90 9.59 14.00 -6.37
N THR A 91 9.83 12.71 -6.12
CA THR A 91 8.81 11.66 -6.27
C THR A 91 7.68 11.80 -5.26
N VAL A 92 7.99 12.06 -3.99
CA VAL A 92 7.00 12.17 -2.90
C VAL A 92 6.04 13.33 -3.16
N THR A 93 6.58 14.51 -3.54
CA THR A 93 5.77 15.69 -3.82
C THR A 93 4.85 15.46 -5.01
N TYR A 94 5.38 14.86 -6.08
CA TYR A 94 4.60 14.55 -7.28
C TYR A 94 3.44 13.57 -6.98
N LEU A 95 3.68 12.56 -6.14
CA LEU A 95 2.65 11.61 -5.73
C LEU A 95 1.59 12.26 -4.84
N ALA A 96 1.99 13.12 -3.91
CA ALA A 96 1.07 13.84 -3.03
C ALA A 96 0.18 14.82 -3.81
N ASP A 97 0.76 15.63 -4.70
CA ASP A 97 0.03 16.60 -5.53
C ASP A 97 -1.01 15.92 -6.43
N ASN A 98 -0.68 14.72 -6.93
CA ASN A 98 -1.53 13.93 -7.81
C ASN A 98 -2.28 12.81 -7.08
N ALA A 99 -2.35 12.83 -5.75
CA ALA A 99 -2.88 11.72 -4.96
C ALA A 99 -4.32 11.34 -5.32
N LYS A 100 -5.13 12.33 -5.71
CA LYS A 100 -6.51 12.11 -6.17
C LYS A 100 -6.57 11.49 -7.57
N LEU A 101 -5.69 11.92 -8.48
CA LEU A 101 -5.63 11.41 -9.85
C LEU A 101 -5.17 9.95 -9.88
N PHE A 102 -4.15 9.62 -9.07
CA PHE A 102 -3.65 8.25 -8.95
C PHE A 102 -4.49 7.36 -8.02
N GLY A 103 -5.55 7.90 -7.39
CA GLY A 103 -6.40 7.12 -6.49
C GLY A 103 -5.65 6.56 -5.28
N LEU A 104 -4.64 7.28 -4.79
CA LEU A 104 -3.81 6.84 -3.65
C LEU A 104 -4.65 6.74 -2.37
N ILE A 105 -5.59 7.67 -2.19
CA ILE A 105 -6.47 7.72 -1.02
C ILE A 105 -7.60 6.71 -1.20
N LYS A 106 -7.67 5.72 -0.29
CA LYS A 106 -8.73 4.72 -0.26
C LYS A 106 -10.08 5.39 -0.04
N ARG A 107 -11.07 4.98 -0.83
CA ARG A 107 -12.46 5.40 -0.65
C ARG A 107 -13.02 4.86 0.66
N LYS A 108 -13.64 5.72 1.48
CA LYS A 108 -14.39 5.28 2.67
C LYS A 108 -15.56 4.38 2.23
N ARG A 109 -15.62 3.17 2.78
CA ARG A 109 -16.73 2.25 2.53
C ARG A 109 -18.02 2.86 3.07
N LYS A 110 -19.13 2.71 2.32
CA LYS A 110 -20.46 3.10 2.82
C LYS A 110 -20.76 2.29 4.08
N PRO A 111 -21.27 2.91 5.17
CA PRO A 111 -21.66 2.17 6.35
C PRO A 111 -22.69 1.09 5.97
N ASP A 112 -22.59 -0.06 6.63
CA ASP A 112 -23.46 -1.19 6.36
C ASP A 112 -24.92 -0.79 6.62
N SER A 113 -25.87 -1.23 5.80
CA SER A 113 -27.28 -0.85 5.98
C SER A 113 -27.81 -1.25 7.36
N LEU A 114 -27.23 -2.30 7.95
CA LEU A 114 -27.51 -2.76 9.30
C LEU A 114 -27.08 -1.77 10.41
N SER A 115 -26.06 -0.94 10.16
CA SER A 115 -25.68 0.12 11.10
C SER A 115 -26.69 1.28 11.15
N LEU A 116 -27.48 1.47 10.08
CA LEU A 116 -28.59 2.43 10.07
C LEU A 116 -29.78 1.96 10.90
N LEU A 117 -29.86 0.66 11.20
CA LEU A 117 -30.95 0.08 11.99
C LEU A 117 -30.73 0.23 13.51
N ASN A 118 -29.68 0.95 13.96
CA ASN A 118 -29.38 1.23 15.37
C ASN A 118 -29.68 0.02 16.28
N LEU A 119 -29.11 -1.14 15.93
CA LEU A 119 -29.17 -2.34 16.78
C LEU A 119 -28.21 -2.17 17.97
N THR A 120 -28.39 -1.09 18.75
CA THR A 120 -27.90 -0.94 20.11
C THR A 120 -28.75 -1.79 21.03
N ILE A 121 -28.77 -3.10 20.77
CA ILE A 121 -29.32 -4.08 21.70
C ILE A 121 -28.12 -4.52 22.54
N LEU A 122 -28.22 -4.27 23.85
CA LEU A 122 -27.27 -4.53 24.94
C LEU A 122 -26.31 -3.37 25.30
N GLU A 123 -26.85 -2.17 25.54
CA GLU A 123 -26.53 -1.54 26.83
C GLU A 123 -27.43 -2.21 27.88
N SER A 124 -26.82 -2.93 28.80
CA SER A 124 -27.50 -3.40 30.01
C SER A 124 -26.47 -3.81 31.05
N PRO A 125 -26.78 -3.60 32.34
CA PRO A 125 -26.88 -2.35 33.07
C PRO A 125 -25.55 -1.96 33.77
#